data_AF-A0A535UXI0-F1
#
_entry.id   AF-A0A535UXI0-F1
#
_cell.length_a   1.000
_cell.length_b   1.000
_cell.length_c   1.000
_cell.angle_alpha   90.00
_cell.angle_beta   90.00
_cell.angle_gamma   90.00
#
_symmetry.space_group_name_H-M   'P 1'
#
loop_
_entity.id
_entity.type
_entity.pdbx_description
1 polymer ?
#
loop_
_entity_poly.entity_id
_entity_poly.type
_entity_poly.pdbx_seq_one_letter_code
_entity_poly.pdbx_strand_id
1 'polypeptide(L)'
;MDASDALVSHLPEPVSALLDDRVAATVTLSNADVAAVRACALRLERGGLELKRFLASAPHDMGGSVDLWPVLRLDNVGTDDVVLNDYVLSVDRGGNDHYHNSAGGNLMDVRRGPPASPAPTIGPARGCVNPVFDLHEGQCVIAAALLLDMAGNDTYGRVKPPEPDVDGWFTDDPLVQRIMTEGAGFAGVGVLIDAAGDDTYVGKTMAQGAGHAGGVGILRDEQGDDHYTAIRMAKGIGVLQGTGILHDLAGNDLYDYSLPRPKVPGTADGRPGAGGALSTTGLCDSLARWDEGTGFFNGVGILVDDSGDDTYRAAVPVEHLSLNNPPLRHTGSLGYGDQAGLGVFIDRAGHDTYSGMPGRDNGVTVPPGPNSSGLFMDMQ
;
A
#
# COMPACT_ATOMS: atom_id res chain seq x y z
N MET A 1 -6.30 -4.64 38.55
CA MET A 1 -5.94 -5.10 37.20
C MET A 1 -6.76 -4.27 36.26
N ASP A 2 -6.09 -3.43 35.47
CA ASP A 2 -6.75 -2.67 34.41
C ASP A 2 -7.30 -3.66 33.35
N ALA A 3 -8.34 -3.29 32.62
CA ALA A 3 -8.86 -4.09 31.51
C ALA A 3 -7.75 -4.41 30.49
N SER A 4 -6.75 -3.54 30.35
CA SER A 4 -5.53 -3.81 29.57
C SER A 4 -4.67 -4.95 30.12
N ASP A 5 -4.52 -5.08 31.45
CA ASP A 5 -3.73 -6.14 32.08
C ASP A 5 -4.38 -7.52 31.89
N ALA A 6 -5.71 -7.56 31.90
CA ALA A 6 -6.47 -8.77 31.61
C ALA A 6 -6.26 -9.25 30.17
N LEU A 7 -6.14 -8.32 29.19
CA LEU A 7 -5.88 -8.66 27.79
C LEU A 7 -4.46 -9.20 27.55
N VAL A 8 -3.44 -8.65 28.21
CA VAL A 8 -2.03 -9.10 28.07
C VAL A 8 -1.83 -10.54 28.53
N SER A 9 -2.52 -10.96 29.59
CA SER A 9 -2.43 -12.34 30.14
C SER A 9 -3.04 -13.44 29.24
N HIS A 10 -3.72 -13.06 28.15
CA HIS A 10 -4.37 -13.98 27.21
C HIS A 10 -3.70 -14.00 25.83
N LEU A 11 -2.52 -13.37 25.68
CA LEU A 11 -1.78 -13.38 24.43
C LEU A 11 -1.26 -14.79 24.10
N PRO A 12 -1.51 -15.32 22.89
CA PRO A 12 -0.90 -16.58 22.48
C PRO A 12 0.63 -16.42 22.29
N GLU A 13 1.40 -17.46 22.63
CA GLU A 13 2.88 -17.56 22.50
C GLU A 13 3.51 -16.90 21.24
N PRO A 14 2.95 -17.01 20.01
CA PRO A 14 3.50 -16.31 18.84
C PRO A 14 3.50 -14.77 18.96
N VAL A 15 2.56 -14.18 19.71
CA VAL A 15 2.53 -12.72 19.93
C VAL A 15 3.58 -12.29 20.95
N SER A 16 3.89 -13.12 21.95
CA SER A 16 5.03 -12.85 22.85
C SER A 16 6.39 -12.97 22.15
N ALA A 17 6.50 -13.82 21.12
CA ALA A 17 7.70 -13.91 20.30
C ALA A 17 7.89 -12.70 19.37
N LEU A 18 6.82 -11.99 18.99
CA LEU A 18 6.88 -10.72 18.24
C LEU A 18 7.42 -9.55 19.08
N LEU A 19 7.39 -9.67 20.41
CA LEU A 19 7.98 -8.70 21.35
C LEU A 19 9.47 -8.94 21.60
N ASP A 20 10.02 -10.04 21.07
CA ASP A 20 11.41 -10.43 21.29
C ASP A 20 12.28 -9.78 20.19
N ASP A 21 13.26 -8.96 20.59
CA ASP A 21 14.20 -8.16 19.76
C ASP A 21 14.99 -8.95 18.68
N ARG A 22 14.72 -10.25 18.52
CA ARG A 22 15.46 -11.21 17.69
C ARG A 22 15.05 -11.24 16.22
N VAL A 23 13.96 -10.57 15.83
CA VAL A 23 13.49 -10.51 14.41
C VAL A 23 14.15 -9.35 13.64
N ALA A 24 14.99 -8.54 14.28
CA ALA A 24 15.74 -7.44 13.66
C ALA A 24 16.92 -7.88 12.76
N ALA A 25 16.81 -9.03 12.07
CA ALA A 25 17.66 -9.30 10.92
C ALA A 25 17.09 -8.52 9.72
N THR A 26 17.30 -7.20 9.71
CA THR A 26 16.99 -6.33 8.57
C THR A 26 17.70 -6.88 7.34
N VAL A 27 16.93 -7.49 6.42
CA VAL A 27 17.37 -7.74 5.04
C VAL A 27 17.63 -6.37 4.43
N THR A 28 18.88 -5.91 4.52
CA THR A 28 19.29 -4.66 3.90
C THR A 28 19.88 -5.03 2.55
N LEU A 29 19.11 -4.78 1.49
CA LEU A 29 19.63 -4.92 0.13
C LEU A 29 20.86 -4.03 -0.05
N SER A 30 21.85 -4.50 -0.80
CA SER A 30 22.99 -3.66 -1.15
C SER A 30 22.55 -2.55 -2.11
N ASN A 31 23.31 -1.45 -2.19
CA ASN A 31 23.01 -0.39 -3.17
C ASN A 31 22.93 -0.91 -4.62
N ALA A 32 23.71 -1.95 -4.94
CA ALA A 32 23.67 -2.58 -6.26
C ALA A 32 22.36 -3.35 -6.50
N ASP A 33 21.88 -4.07 -5.49
CA ASP A 33 20.60 -4.79 -5.56
C ASP A 33 19.43 -3.80 -5.67
N VAL A 34 19.43 -2.74 -4.86
CA VAL A 34 18.41 -1.66 -4.95
C VAL A 34 18.40 -1.03 -6.35
N ALA A 35 19.57 -0.75 -6.92
CA ALA A 35 19.67 -0.23 -8.29
C ALA A 35 19.10 -1.23 -9.33
N ALA A 36 19.34 -2.53 -9.15
CA ALA A 36 18.79 -3.56 -10.03
C ALA A 36 17.26 -3.68 -9.91
N VAL A 37 16.70 -3.58 -8.70
CA VAL A 37 15.24 -3.57 -8.46
C VAL A 37 14.60 -2.34 -9.14
N ARG A 38 15.20 -1.15 -9.00
CA ARG A 38 14.74 0.06 -9.70
C ARG A 38 14.79 -0.08 -11.22
N ALA A 39 15.85 -0.66 -11.77
CA ALA A 39 15.94 -0.94 -13.20
C ALA A 39 14.90 -2.01 -13.66
N CYS A 40 14.53 -2.93 -12.78
CA CYS A 40 13.44 -3.87 -13.03
C CYS A 40 12.10 -3.15 -13.11
N ALA A 41 11.80 -2.27 -12.15
CA ALA A 41 10.57 -1.50 -12.10
C ALA A 41 10.33 -0.66 -13.36
N LEU A 42 11.36 0.07 -13.81
CA LEU A 42 11.30 0.86 -15.05
C LEU A 42 10.98 0.01 -16.28
N ARG A 43 11.47 -1.24 -16.34
CA ARG A 43 11.16 -2.14 -17.45
C ARG A 43 9.75 -2.69 -17.34
N LEU A 44 9.29 -3.02 -16.13
CA LEU A 44 7.97 -3.59 -15.90
C LEU A 44 6.87 -2.57 -16.20
N GLU A 45 6.99 -1.35 -15.67
CA GLU A 45 6.06 -0.25 -15.95
C GLU A 45 6.03 0.08 -17.44
N ARG A 46 7.20 0.24 -18.09
CA ARG A 46 7.27 0.50 -19.54
C ARG A 46 6.60 -0.62 -20.33
N GLY A 47 6.86 -1.88 -19.97
CA GLY A 47 6.24 -3.05 -20.59
C GLY A 47 4.71 -3.05 -20.40
N GLY A 48 4.22 -2.70 -19.21
CA GLY A 48 2.80 -2.55 -18.93
C GLY A 48 2.15 -1.46 -19.79
N LEU A 49 2.78 -0.29 -19.92
CA LEU A 49 2.27 0.78 -20.79
C LEU A 49 2.34 0.43 -22.29
N GLU A 50 3.35 -0.33 -22.72
CA GLU A 50 3.41 -0.87 -24.08
C GLU A 50 2.29 -1.90 -24.33
N LEU A 51 2.03 -2.78 -23.37
CA LEU A 51 0.94 -3.75 -23.41
C LEU A 51 -0.41 -3.05 -23.45
N LYS A 52 -0.64 -2.03 -22.60
CA LYS A 52 -1.86 -1.21 -22.64
C LYS A 52 -2.12 -0.61 -24.01
N ARG A 53 -1.11 0.03 -24.61
CA ARG A 53 -1.24 0.61 -25.98
C ARG A 53 -1.59 -0.46 -27.02
N PHE A 54 -1.00 -1.64 -26.91
CA PHE A 54 -1.35 -2.76 -27.77
C PHE A 54 -2.82 -3.16 -27.58
N LEU A 55 -3.25 -3.39 -26.33
CA LEU A 55 -4.61 -3.82 -25.99
C LEU A 55 -5.67 -2.77 -26.39
N ALA A 56 -5.39 -1.48 -26.24
CA ALA A 56 -6.29 -0.40 -26.69
C ALA A 56 -6.55 -0.43 -28.21
N SER A 57 -5.61 -0.98 -29.00
CA SER A 57 -5.78 -1.14 -30.45
C SER A 57 -6.23 -2.53 -30.89
N ALA A 58 -6.21 -3.50 -29.97
CA ALA A 58 -6.52 -4.89 -30.24
C ALA A 58 -8.04 -5.13 -30.22
N PRO A 59 -8.58 -6.05 -31.05
CA PRO A 59 -10.00 -6.42 -30.99
C PRO A 59 -10.40 -6.81 -29.57
N HIS A 60 -11.58 -6.40 -29.09
CA HIS A 60 -12.04 -6.75 -27.73
C HIS A 60 -12.09 -8.27 -27.51
N ASP A 61 -12.57 -9.06 -28.48
CA ASP A 61 -12.58 -10.52 -28.41
C ASP A 61 -11.34 -11.12 -29.11
N MET A 62 -10.24 -11.24 -28.37
CA MET A 62 -9.06 -12.04 -28.78
C MET A 62 -9.12 -13.51 -28.31
N GLY A 63 -10.31 -14.02 -27.97
CA GLY A 63 -10.50 -15.32 -27.33
C GLY A 63 -10.89 -15.20 -25.85
N GLY A 64 -11.16 -16.35 -25.22
CA GLY A 64 -11.60 -16.39 -23.82
C GLY A 64 -10.50 -16.05 -22.81
N SER A 65 -10.92 -15.77 -21.58
CA SER A 65 -10.05 -15.46 -20.44
C SER A 65 -9.16 -16.65 -20.06
N VAL A 66 -7.97 -16.36 -19.54
CA VAL A 66 -6.93 -17.34 -19.16
C VAL A 66 -6.61 -17.17 -17.68
N ASP A 67 -6.62 -18.28 -16.94
CA ASP A 67 -6.23 -18.32 -15.53
C ASP A 67 -5.18 -19.43 -15.33
N LEU A 68 -3.95 -19.01 -15.06
CA LEU A 68 -2.78 -19.85 -14.82
C LEU A 68 -2.11 -19.41 -13.52
N TRP A 69 -2.74 -19.74 -12.39
CA TRP A 69 -2.23 -19.41 -11.06
C TRP A 69 -0.83 -20.03 -10.78
N PRO A 70 0.09 -19.29 -10.12
CA PRO A 70 0.02 -17.88 -9.72
C PRO A 70 0.66 -16.94 -10.76
N VAL A 71 0.78 -17.37 -12.02
CA VAL A 71 1.60 -16.68 -13.02
C VAL A 71 0.80 -15.64 -13.80
N LEU A 72 -0.36 -16.02 -14.35
CA LEU A 72 -1.11 -15.19 -15.28
C LEU A 72 -2.61 -15.27 -15.00
N ARG A 73 -3.26 -14.12 -14.83
CA ARG A 73 -4.69 -13.93 -15.09
C ARG A 73 -4.81 -12.98 -16.28
N LEU A 74 -5.60 -13.37 -17.26
CA LEU A 74 -6.00 -12.51 -18.37
C LEU A 74 -7.51 -12.59 -18.47
N ASP A 75 -8.21 -11.54 -18.05
CA ASP A 75 -9.57 -11.33 -18.51
C ASP A 75 -9.52 -10.55 -19.83
N ASN A 76 -9.94 -11.22 -20.89
CA ASN A 76 -9.94 -10.64 -22.23
C ASN A 76 -11.36 -10.26 -22.69
N VAL A 77 -12.38 -10.66 -21.93
CA VAL A 77 -13.78 -10.38 -22.24
C VAL A 77 -14.22 -9.09 -21.57
N GLY A 78 -13.68 -8.82 -20.38
CA GLY A 78 -14.01 -7.68 -19.56
C GLY A 78 -15.29 -7.94 -18.77
N THR A 79 -15.22 -8.92 -17.87
CA THR A 79 -16.32 -9.40 -17.04
C THR A 79 -16.14 -8.97 -15.60
N ASP A 80 -17.22 -8.54 -14.96
CA ASP A 80 -17.24 -8.23 -13.53
C ASP A 80 -16.86 -9.46 -12.67
N ASP A 81 -15.59 -9.59 -12.29
CA ASP A 81 -15.06 -10.68 -11.49
C ASP A 81 -14.78 -10.29 -10.04
N VAL A 82 -14.67 -11.32 -9.21
CA VAL A 82 -14.09 -11.20 -7.87
C VAL A 82 -12.77 -11.95 -7.86
N VAL A 83 -11.66 -11.21 -7.90
CA VAL A 83 -10.32 -11.77 -7.99
C VAL A 83 -9.78 -12.11 -6.60
N LEU A 84 -9.68 -13.41 -6.32
CA LEU A 84 -9.38 -13.93 -4.97
C LEU A 84 -7.95 -14.43 -4.77
N ASN A 85 -7.20 -14.68 -5.84
CA ASN A 85 -5.88 -15.30 -5.77
C ASN A 85 -4.81 -14.33 -6.30
N ASP A 86 -3.59 -14.49 -5.79
CA ASP A 86 -2.46 -13.65 -6.19
C ASP A 86 -1.87 -14.12 -7.52
N TYR A 87 -1.55 -13.17 -8.40
CA TYR A 87 -0.94 -13.42 -9.71
C TYR A 87 0.25 -12.50 -9.93
N VAL A 88 1.27 -13.02 -10.61
CA VAL A 88 2.44 -12.23 -11.05
C VAL A 88 2.05 -11.25 -12.15
N LEU A 89 1.24 -11.68 -13.12
CA LEU A 89 0.67 -10.82 -14.14
C LEU A 89 -0.85 -10.98 -14.14
N SER A 90 -1.54 -9.88 -13.91
CA SER A 90 -2.97 -9.75 -14.15
C SER A 90 -3.19 -8.71 -15.25
N VAL A 91 -4.01 -9.07 -16.23
CA VAL A 91 -4.46 -8.16 -17.28
C VAL A 91 -5.97 -8.26 -17.30
N ASP A 92 -6.63 -7.14 -17.07
CA ASP A 92 -8.06 -6.98 -17.24
C ASP A 92 -8.34 -6.08 -18.44
N ARG A 93 -9.45 -6.33 -19.14
CA ARG A 93 -9.85 -5.55 -20.32
C ARG A 93 -11.09 -4.71 -20.09
N GLY A 94 -11.79 -4.90 -18.98
CA GLY A 94 -12.99 -4.16 -18.64
C GLY A 94 -13.80 -4.84 -17.54
N GLY A 95 -14.88 -4.22 -17.13
CA GLY A 95 -15.78 -4.80 -16.12
C GLY A 95 -15.66 -4.03 -14.82
N ASN A 96 -16.58 -4.26 -13.89
CA ASN A 96 -16.49 -3.66 -12.56
C ASN A 96 -16.08 -4.75 -11.57
N ASP A 97 -14.78 -4.83 -11.34
CA ASP A 97 -14.07 -5.90 -10.69
C ASP A 97 -13.77 -5.62 -9.22
N HIS A 98 -13.60 -6.71 -8.47
CA HIS A 98 -13.25 -6.66 -7.06
C HIS A 98 -11.97 -7.43 -6.78
N TYR A 99 -10.87 -6.71 -6.67
CA TYR A 99 -9.54 -7.24 -6.41
C TYR A 99 -9.30 -7.45 -4.92
N HIS A 100 -9.61 -8.64 -4.42
CA HIS A 100 -9.35 -9.04 -3.03
C HIS A 100 -7.97 -9.68 -2.82
N ASN A 101 -7.17 -9.77 -3.89
CA ASN A 101 -5.84 -10.36 -3.92
C ASN A 101 -4.76 -9.31 -3.63
N SER A 102 -3.53 -9.50 -4.13
CA SER A 102 -2.45 -8.54 -4.01
C SER A 102 -2.64 -7.25 -4.82
N ALA A 103 -3.52 -7.22 -5.83
CA ALA A 103 -3.77 -6.08 -6.72
C ALA A 103 -2.47 -5.47 -7.27
N GLY A 104 -1.64 -6.27 -7.94
CA GLY A 104 -0.33 -5.82 -8.46
C GLY A 104 0.77 -5.69 -7.40
N GLY A 105 0.47 -5.90 -6.12
CA GLY A 105 1.46 -6.01 -5.05
C GLY A 105 2.35 -7.25 -5.22
N ASN A 106 3.62 -7.15 -4.82
CA ASN A 106 4.66 -8.09 -5.25
C ASN A 106 4.89 -9.30 -4.32
N LEU A 107 4.16 -9.39 -3.22
CA LEU A 107 4.26 -10.52 -2.30
C LEU A 107 3.12 -11.51 -2.61
N MET A 108 3.51 -12.66 -3.15
CA MET A 108 2.56 -13.66 -3.66
C MET A 108 2.32 -14.78 -2.65
N ASP A 109 1.07 -14.99 -2.25
CA ASP A 109 0.66 -16.19 -1.53
C ASP A 109 0.70 -17.39 -2.49
N VAL A 110 1.69 -18.27 -2.30
CA VAL A 110 1.86 -19.50 -3.09
C VAL A 110 1.42 -20.75 -2.32
N ARG A 111 0.86 -20.57 -1.13
CA ARG A 111 0.38 -21.66 -0.28
C ARG A 111 -1.12 -21.88 -0.42
N ARG A 112 -1.86 -20.80 -0.71
CA ARG A 112 -3.32 -20.80 -0.94
C ARG A 112 -3.61 -20.45 -2.39
N GLY A 113 -4.29 -21.36 -3.09
CA GLY A 113 -4.61 -21.18 -4.49
C GLY A 113 -5.98 -21.71 -4.88
N PRO A 114 -6.39 -21.48 -6.15
CA PRO A 114 -7.69 -21.88 -6.65
C PRO A 114 -7.85 -23.41 -6.71
N PRO A 115 -9.10 -23.92 -6.83
CA PRO A 115 -9.35 -25.34 -7.10
C PRO A 115 -8.53 -25.86 -8.28
N ALA A 116 -8.05 -27.11 -8.18
CA ALA A 116 -7.21 -27.77 -9.18
C ALA A 116 -5.79 -27.17 -9.41
N SER A 117 -5.39 -26.15 -8.63
CA SER A 117 -3.99 -25.70 -8.57
C SER A 117 -3.09 -26.68 -7.78
N PRO A 118 -1.75 -26.61 -7.94
CA PRO A 118 -0.82 -27.38 -7.11
C PRO A 118 -0.63 -26.80 -5.70
N ALA A 119 -1.46 -25.84 -5.28
CA ALA A 119 -1.32 -25.19 -3.97
C ALA A 119 -1.50 -26.19 -2.82
N PRO A 120 -0.68 -26.10 -1.75
CA PRO A 120 -0.83 -26.90 -0.54
C PRO A 120 -2.20 -26.75 0.14
N THR A 121 -2.82 -25.58 0.02
CA THR A 121 -4.16 -25.28 0.56
C THR A 121 -5.02 -24.71 -0.55
N ILE A 122 -6.24 -25.23 -0.69
CA ILE A 122 -7.22 -24.68 -1.64
C ILE A 122 -8.03 -23.62 -0.92
N GLY A 123 -8.05 -22.41 -1.48
CA GLY A 123 -8.76 -21.27 -0.90
C GLY A 123 -8.20 -19.93 -1.41
N PRO A 124 -8.89 -18.82 -1.10
CA PRO A 124 -8.44 -17.50 -1.50
C PRO A 124 -7.09 -17.17 -0.87
N ALA A 125 -6.32 -16.34 -1.56
CA ALA A 125 -5.06 -15.82 -1.02
C ALA A 125 -5.34 -15.04 0.27
N ARG A 126 -4.54 -15.30 1.30
CA ARG A 126 -4.59 -14.51 2.55
C ARG A 126 -3.61 -13.33 2.49
N GLY A 127 -2.60 -13.43 1.64
CA GLY A 127 -1.53 -12.45 1.55
C GLY A 127 -0.55 -12.59 2.71
N CYS A 128 0.50 -11.76 2.67
CA CYS A 128 1.61 -11.81 3.62
C CYS A 128 1.35 -10.85 4.76
N VAL A 129 0.54 -11.29 5.73
CA VAL A 129 0.13 -10.49 6.89
C VAL A 129 1.31 -10.11 7.79
N ASN A 130 2.41 -10.89 7.74
CA ASN A 130 3.69 -10.56 8.36
C ASN A 130 4.83 -10.90 7.39
N PRO A 131 5.31 -9.96 6.56
CA PRO A 131 6.23 -10.26 5.46
C PRO A 131 7.54 -10.89 5.93
N VAL A 132 8.07 -10.52 7.10
CA VAL A 132 9.34 -11.09 7.58
C VAL A 132 9.18 -12.57 7.92
N PHE A 133 8.13 -12.91 8.68
CA PHE A 133 7.84 -14.28 9.06
C PHE A 133 7.37 -15.12 7.86
N ASP A 134 6.43 -14.59 7.07
CA ASP A 134 5.82 -15.29 5.95
C ASP A 134 6.82 -15.60 4.83
N LEU A 135 7.82 -14.74 4.61
CA LEU A 135 8.92 -15.02 3.68
C LEU A 135 9.86 -16.10 4.23
N HIS A 136 10.20 -16.05 5.53
CA HIS A 136 11.06 -17.06 6.16
C HIS A 136 10.43 -18.46 6.11
N GLU A 137 9.13 -18.56 6.39
CA GLU A 137 8.36 -19.81 6.38
C GLU A 137 7.91 -20.24 4.98
N GLY A 138 8.31 -19.51 3.93
CA GLY A 138 7.92 -19.79 2.54
C GLY A 138 6.41 -19.76 2.32
N GLN A 139 5.68 -18.99 3.12
CA GLN A 139 4.26 -18.72 2.88
C GLN A 139 4.07 -17.80 1.68
N CYS A 140 5.01 -16.86 1.53
CA CYS A 140 5.03 -15.91 0.44
C CYS A 140 6.32 -15.95 -0.35
N VAL A 141 6.26 -15.49 -1.59
CA VAL A 141 7.44 -15.24 -2.43
C VAL A 141 7.46 -13.81 -2.93
N ILE A 142 8.67 -13.28 -3.12
CA ILE A 142 8.89 -11.96 -3.73
C ILE A 142 8.86 -12.13 -5.25
N ALA A 143 8.04 -11.33 -5.92
CA ALA A 143 7.93 -11.27 -7.37
C ALA A 143 8.28 -9.87 -7.92
N ALA A 144 8.29 -9.80 -9.25
CA ALA A 144 8.04 -8.57 -10.00
C ALA A 144 6.64 -8.70 -10.60
N ALA A 145 5.68 -7.95 -10.06
CA ALA A 145 4.26 -8.15 -10.31
C ALA A 145 3.62 -6.95 -11.00
N LEU A 146 2.68 -7.22 -11.89
CA LEU A 146 1.92 -6.21 -12.63
C LEU A 146 0.44 -6.58 -12.64
N LEU A 147 -0.41 -5.65 -12.22
CA LEU A 147 -1.81 -5.58 -12.60
C LEU A 147 -1.97 -4.45 -13.63
N LEU A 148 -2.54 -4.78 -14.77
CA LEU A 148 -2.99 -3.82 -15.77
C LEU A 148 -4.51 -3.95 -15.89
N ASP A 149 -5.23 -2.94 -15.45
CA ASP A 149 -6.64 -2.75 -15.76
C ASP A 149 -6.79 -1.74 -16.90
N MET A 150 -7.83 -1.92 -17.70
CA MET A 150 -8.05 -1.14 -18.91
C MET A 150 -9.31 -0.29 -18.86
N ALA A 151 -10.31 -0.65 -18.03
CA ALA A 151 -11.57 0.07 -17.95
C ALA A 151 -12.46 -0.48 -16.82
N GLY A 152 -13.32 0.39 -16.29
CA GLY A 152 -14.45 -0.01 -15.46
C GLY A 152 -14.35 0.60 -14.08
N ASN A 153 -15.36 0.43 -13.24
CA ASN A 153 -15.36 1.04 -11.90
C ASN A 153 -15.06 -0.05 -10.87
N ASP A 154 -13.81 -0.12 -10.50
CA ASP A 154 -13.20 -1.23 -9.80
C ASP A 154 -13.01 -0.96 -8.32
N THR A 155 -12.83 -2.05 -7.57
CA THR A 155 -12.45 -1.96 -6.16
C THR A 155 -11.17 -2.75 -5.91
N TYR A 156 -10.15 -2.04 -5.46
CA TYR A 156 -8.86 -2.59 -5.11
C TYR A 156 -8.72 -2.69 -3.59
N GLY A 157 -8.53 -3.93 -3.12
CA GLY A 157 -8.53 -4.24 -1.70
C GLY A 157 -9.94 -4.52 -1.16
N ARG A 158 -10.02 -4.90 0.13
CA ARG A 158 -11.30 -5.20 0.77
C ARG A 158 -11.28 -5.05 2.27
N VAL A 159 -12.27 -4.31 2.76
CA VAL A 159 -12.59 -4.19 4.19
C VAL A 159 -13.38 -5.42 4.65
N LYS A 160 -12.96 -6.03 5.76
CA LYS A 160 -13.64 -7.16 6.41
C LYS A 160 -13.58 -7.01 7.94
N PRO A 161 -14.41 -7.77 8.68
CA PRO A 161 -14.21 -7.90 10.12
C PRO A 161 -12.75 -8.30 10.46
N PRO A 162 -12.21 -7.83 11.59
CA PRO A 162 -10.83 -8.10 11.98
C PRO A 162 -10.59 -9.61 12.13
N GLU A 163 -9.41 -10.09 11.71
CA GLU A 163 -9.04 -11.48 12.00
C GLU A 163 -8.83 -11.63 13.52
N PRO A 164 -9.52 -12.56 14.21
CA PRO A 164 -9.49 -12.62 15.68
C PRO A 164 -8.09 -12.78 16.28
N ASP A 165 -7.20 -13.46 15.56
CA ASP A 165 -5.82 -13.81 15.91
C ASP A 165 -4.77 -12.86 15.31
N VAL A 166 -5.19 -11.79 14.63
CA VAL A 166 -4.28 -10.76 14.13
C VAL A 166 -4.73 -9.39 14.60
N ASP A 167 -5.96 -9.00 14.27
CA ASP A 167 -6.47 -7.63 14.45
C ASP A 167 -7.46 -7.51 15.62
N GLY A 168 -8.10 -8.62 16.03
CA GLY A 168 -9.15 -8.64 17.04
C GLY A 168 -8.73 -8.18 18.45
N TRP A 169 -7.42 -8.02 18.69
CA TRP A 169 -6.89 -7.43 19.92
C TRP A 169 -6.87 -5.90 19.91
N PHE A 170 -6.93 -5.27 18.74
CA PHE A 170 -6.78 -3.82 18.59
C PHE A 170 -8.13 -3.14 18.43
N THR A 171 -8.99 -3.75 17.62
CA THR A 171 -10.25 -3.18 17.17
C THR A 171 -11.29 -4.27 16.90
N ASP A 172 -12.57 -3.90 17.01
CA ASP A 172 -13.68 -4.69 16.47
C ASP A 172 -14.21 -4.09 15.16
N ASP A 173 -13.62 -2.97 14.70
CA ASP A 173 -14.02 -2.32 13.46
C ASP A 173 -13.55 -3.09 12.24
N PRO A 174 -14.35 -3.12 11.17
CA PRO A 174 -13.91 -3.62 9.89
C PRO A 174 -12.68 -2.84 9.37
N LEU A 175 -11.72 -3.57 8.80
CA LEU A 175 -10.50 -3.01 8.24
C LEU A 175 -9.98 -3.85 7.07
N VAL A 176 -9.09 -3.27 6.28
CA VAL A 176 -8.38 -3.98 5.22
C VAL A 176 -7.37 -4.92 5.89
N GLN A 177 -7.45 -6.22 5.60
CA GLN A 177 -6.61 -7.21 6.28
C GLN A 177 -5.20 -7.32 5.68
N ARG A 178 -5.11 -7.19 4.36
CA ARG A 178 -3.87 -7.36 3.60
C ARG A 178 -3.00 -6.11 3.71
N ILE A 179 -1.69 -6.33 3.71
CA ILE A 179 -0.66 -5.29 3.59
C ILE A 179 0.11 -5.52 2.29
N MET A 180 0.89 -4.53 1.84
CA MET A 180 1.71 -4.69 0.63
C MET A 180 0.88 -5.01 -0.63
N THR A 181 -0.24 -4.32 -0.80
CA THR A 181 -1.20 -4.45 -1.93
C THR A 181 -1.21 -3.21 -2.82
N GLU A 182 -1.97 -3.25 -3.92
CA GLU A 182 -2.24 -2.09 -4.79
C GLU A 182 -0.94 -1.51 -5.35
N GLY A 183 -0.20 -2.35 -6.10
CA GLY A 183 1.08 -1.97 -6.69
C GLY A 183 2.23 -1.80 -5.70
N ALA A 184 2.12 -2.23 -4.45
CA ALA A 184 3.21 -2.12 -3.48
C ALA A 184 4.38 -3.11 -3.72
N GLY A 185 5.60 -2.67 -3.43
CA GLY A 185 6.84 -3.43 -3.62
C GLY A 185 7.69 -3.57 -2.35
N PHE A 186 7.87 -4.81 -1.88
CA PHE A 186 8.78 -5.17 -0.79
C PHE A 186 9.98 -5.95 -1.35
N ALA A 187 11.19 -5.36 -1.27
CA ALA A 187 12.45 -5.93 -1.79
C ALA A 187 12.42 -6.42 -3.26
N GLY A 188 11.36 -6.08 -4.00
CA GLY A 188 11.07 -6.43 -5.39
C GLY A 188 10.20 -5.36 -6.01
N VAL A 189 9.37 -5.70 -7.01
CA VAL A 189 8.61 -4.71 -7.77
C VAL A 189 7.13 -5.05 -7.76
N GLY A 190 6.28 -4.13 -7.30
CA GLY A 190 4.84 -4.16 -7.52
C GLY A 190 4.41 -3.02 -8.43
N VAL A 191 3.47 -3.28 -9.32
CA VAL A 191 2.92 -2.29 -10.24
C VAL A 191 1.43 -2.53 -10.40
N LEU A 192 0.64 -1.48 -10.21
CA LEU A 192 -0.74 -1.38 -10.62
C LEU A 192 -0.83 -0.25 -11.65
N ILE A 193 -1.41 -0.53 -12.81
CA ILE A 193 -1.78 0.46 -13.81
C ILE A 193 -3.28 0.30 -14.02
N ASP A 194 -4.04 1.28 -13.57
CA ASP A 194 -5.40 1.51 -14.04
C ASP A 194 -5.36 2.44 -15.27
N ALA A 195 -6.38 2.37 -16.12
CA ALA A 195 -6.47 3.20 -17.30
C ALA A 195 -7.71 4.07 -17.36
N ALA A 196 -8.80 3.68 -16.69
CA ALA A 196 -10.08 4.39 -16.68
C ALA A 196 -11.07 3.75 -15.72
N GLY A 197 -11.74 4.58 -14.92
CA GLY A 197 -12.74 4.11 -13.98
C GLY A 197 -13.02 5.12 -12.90
N ASP A 198 -14.22 5.14 -12.32
CA ASP A 198 -14.35 5.78 -11.00
C ASP A 198 -14.15 4.69 -9.94
N ASP A 199 -12.94 4.60 -9.40
CA ASP A 199 -12.43 3.47 -8.64
C ASP A 199 -12.37 3.71 -7.14
N THR A 200 -12.24 2.60 -6.42
CA THR A 200 -12.07 2.62 -4.96
C THR A 200 -10.86 1.80 -4.55
N TYR A 201 -9.85 2.48 -4.00
CA TYR A 201 -8.64 1.89 -3.45
C TYR A 201 -8.68 1.87 -1.92
N VAL A 202 -8.66 0.68 -1.33
CA VAL A 202 -8.71 0.49 0.13
C VAL A 202 -7.54 -0.35 0.65
N GLY A 203 -6.55 0.33 1.23
CA GLY A 203 -5.32 -0.27 1.76
C GLY A 203 -5.25 -0.34 3.29
N LYS A 204 -4.40 -1.24 3.83
CA LYS A 204 -4.07 -1.28 5.27
C LYS A 204 -2.77 -0.52 5.57
N THR A 205 -1.65 -1.18 5.35
CA THR A 205 -0.31 -0.66 5.64
C THR A 205 0.58 -1.02 4.45
N MET A 206 1.38 -0.07 3.99
CA MET A 206 2.27 -0.27 2.84
C MET A 206 1.49 -0.65 1.59
N ALA A 207 0.43 0.09 1.28
CA ALA A 207 -0.41 -0.12 0.10
C ALA A 207 -0.33 1.08 -0.86
N GLN A 208 -0.94 0.97 -2.03
CA GLN A 208 -1.12 2.09 -2.97
C GLN A 208 0.23 2.65 -3.44
N GLY A 209 0.97 1.82 -4.18
CA GLY A 209 2.26 2.20 -4.75
C GLY A 209 3.39 2.33 -3.73
N ALA A 210 3.27 1.74 -2.54
CA ALA A 210 4.28 1.85 -1.49
C ALA A 210 5.55 1.02 -1.77
N GLY A 211 6.74 1.55 -1.47
CA GLY A 211 8.02 0.87 -1.62
C GLY A 211 8.73 0.62 -0.28
N HIS A 212 9.19 -0.60 -0.03
CA HIS A 212 9.82 -1.00 1.23
C HIS A 212 11.10 -1.82 1.04
N ALA A 213 12.09 -1.63 1.92
CA ALA A 213 13.29 -2.46 2.00
C ALA A 213 14.00 -2.60 0.63
N GLY A 214 14.19 -1.47 -0.05
CA GLY A 214 14.75 -1.41 -1.41
C GLY A 214 13.81 -1.84 -2.54
N GLY A 215 12.58 -2.24 -2.22
CA GLY A 215 11.51 -2.51 -3.17
C GLY A 215 10.96 -1.26 -3.84
N VAL A 216 10.30 -1.44 -4.98
CA VAL A 216 9.66 -0.38 -5.75
C VAL A 216 8.17 -0.69 -5.89
N GLY A 217 7.33 0.20 -5.40
CA GLY A 217 5.90 0.17 -5.63
C GLY A 217 5.49 1.29 -6.57
N ILE A 218 4.57 0.97 -7.49
CA ILE A 218 4.00 1.93 -8.45
C ILE A 218 2.50 1.68 -8.50
N LEU A 219 1.72 2.71 -8.18
CA LEU A 219 0.31 2.82 -8.55
C LEU A 219 0.21 3.94 -9.57
N ARG A 220 -0.35 3.64 -10.73
CA ARG A 220 -0.64 4.60 -11.78
C ARG A 220 -2.12 4.52 -12.10
N ASP A 221 -2.86 5.57 -11.79
CA ASP A 221 -4.22 5.77 -12.28
C ASP A 221 -4.17 6.75 -13.44
N GLU A 222 -5.04 6.61 -14.43
CA GLU A 222 -5.06 7.52 -15.57
C GLU A 222 -6.31 8.38 -15.72
N GLN A 223 -7.47 7.97 -15.23
CA GLN A 223 -8.74 8.64 -15.50
C GLN A 223 -9.83 8.21 -14.51
N GLY A 224 -10.53 9.20 -13.95
CA GLY A 224 -11.84 9.05 -13.33
C GLY A 224 -11.90 9.75 -11.98
N ASP A 225 -13.05 9.76 -11.31
CA ASP A 225 -13.15 10.38 -9.98
C ASP A 225 -12.93 9.30 -8.89
N ASP A 226 -11.70 9.20 -8.37
CA ASP A 226 -11.19 8.08 -7.59
C ASP A 226 -11.12 8.31 -6.08
N HIS A 227 -11.27 7.23 -5.33
CA HIS A 227 -11.23 7.24 -3.86
C HIS A 227 -10.07 6.42 -3.31
N TYR A 228 -9.05 7.08 -2.77
CA TYR A 228 -7.87 6.47 -2.16
C TYR A 228 -7.91 6.50 -0.64
N THR A 229 -8.22 5.38 0.01
CA THR A 229 -8.23 5.25 1.47
C THR A 229 -7.20 4.24 1.97
N ALA A 230 -6.42 4.59 3.00
CA ALA A 230 -5.54 3.63 3.66
C ALA A 230 -5.39 3.91 5.16
N ILE A 231 -4.86 2.96 5.95
CA ILE A 231 -4.67 3.21 7.39
C ILE A 231 -3.41 4.05 7.66
N ARG A 232 -2.29 3.67 7.05
CA ARG A 232 -1.01 4.35 7.18
C ARG A 232 -0.01 3.81 6.16
N MET A 233 1.11 4.51 6.01
CA MET A 233 2.20 4.09 5.13
C MET A 233 1.71 3.73 3.73
N ALA A 234 0.94 4.60 3.10
CA ALA A 234 0.39 4.34 1.77
C ALA A 234 0.57 5.52 0.83
N LYS A 235 0.02 5.40 -0.38
CA LYS A 235 -0.04 6.45 -1.42
C LYS A 235 1.34 6.95 -1.79
N GLY A 236 2.14 6.04 -2.33
CA GLY A 236 3.48 6.36 -2.83
C GLY A 236 4.52 6.59 -1.73
N ILE A 237 4.36 6.01 -0.53
CA ILE A 237 5.40 6.09 0.51
C ILE A 237 6.66 5.27 0.12
N GLY A 238 7.86 5.81 0.38
CA GLY A 238 9.12 5.08 0.31
C GLY A 238 9.80 4.93 1.67
N VAL A 239 10.11 3.69 2.06
CA VAL A 239 10.72 3.38 3.37
C VAL A 239 11.89 2.41 3.24
N LEU A 240 12.95 2.61 4.03
CA LEU A 240 14.12 1.73 4.09
C LEU A 240 14.72 1.48 2.71
N GLN A 241 15.16 2.55 2.04
CA GLN A 241 15.65 2.56 0.65
C GLN A 241 14.60 2.20 -0.43
N GLY A 242 13.36 1.88 -0.01
CA GLY A 242 12.26 1.65 -0.93
C GLY A 242 11.88 2.89 -1.72
N THR A 243 11.29 2.69 -2.89
CA THR A 243 10.77 3.77 -3.74
C THR A 243 9.28 3.55 -3.93
N GLY A 244 8.46 4.45 -3.40
CA GLY A 244 7.02 4.42 -3.60
C GLY A 244 6.59 5.52 -4.56
N ILE A 245 5.65 5.19 -5.45
CA ILE A 245 5.10 6.11 -6.44
C ILE A 245 3.60 5.88 -6.52
N LEU A 246 2.83 6.94 -6.29
CA LEU A 246 1.46 7.07 -6.76
C LEU A 246 1.45 8.17 -7.82
N HIS A 247 0.94 7.88 -9.01
CA HIS A 247 0.76 8.86 -10.08
C HIS A 247 -0.68 8.78 -10.57
N ASP A 248 -1.48 9.76 -10.19
CA ASP A 248 -2.79 10.01 -10.76
C ASP A 248 -2.68 11.03 -11.89
N LEU A 249 -3.43 10.84 -12.98
CA LEU A 249 -3.35 11.73 -14.13
C LEU A 249 -4.56 12.64 -14.30
N ALA A 250 -5.73 12.26 -13.81
CA ALA A 250 -6.96 12.98 -14.09
C ALA A 250 -8.11 12.49 -13.22
N GLY A 251 -8.78 13.42 -12.55
CA GLY A 251 -9.94 13.08 -11.75
C GLY A 251 -10.47 14.26 -10.96
N ASN A 252 -11.34 14.02 -10.01
CA ASN A 252 -11.55 14.91 -8.86
C ASN A 252 -11.52 14.00 -7.65
N ASP A 253 -10.32 13.80 -7.13
CA ASP A 253 -10.02 12.60 -6.36
C ASP A 253 -10.09 12.87 -4.86
N LEU A 254 -10.39 11.81 -4.12
CA LEU A 254 -10.38 11.84 -2.66
C LEU A 254 -9.25 10.99 -2.12
N TYR A 255 -8.23 11.66 -1.60
CA TYR A 255 -7.14 11.04 -0.86
C TYR A 255 -7.41 11.14 0.64
N ASP A 256 -7.77 10.02 1.27
CA ASP A 256 -8.16 9.96 2.68
C ASP A 256 -7.42 8.86 3.44
N TYR A 257 -7.47 8.93 4.77
CA TYR A 257 -7.03 7.83 5.63
C TYR A 257 -8.18 7.31 6.47
N SER A 258 -8.10 6.03 6.86
CA SER A 258 -9.05 5.44 7.82
C SER A 258 -8.32 4.90 9.04
N LEU A 259 -8.80 5.25 10.23
CA LEU A 259 -8.29 4.66 11.47
C LEU A 259 -9.37 3.79 12.11
N PRO A 260 -9.17 2.45 12.15
CA PRO A 260 -10.06 1.57 12.89
C PRO A 260 -10.22 2.04 14.33
N ARG A 261 -11.47 2.15 14.81
CA ARG A 261 -11.74 2.71 16.14
C ARG A 261 -11.16 1.81 17.24
N PRO A 262 -10.83 2.40 18.41
CA PRO A 262 -10.42 1.61 19.55
C PRO A 262 -11.51 0.63 19.97
N LYS A 263 -11.09 -0.62 20.23
CA LYS A 263 -11.93 -1.61 20.92
C LYS A 263 -12.32 -1.15 22.32
N VAL A 264 -11.39 -0.46 22.99
CA VAL A 264 -11.61 0.14 24.31
C VAL A 264 -11.43 1.66 24.18
N PRO A 265 -12.54 2.44 24.11
CA PRO A 265 -12.46 3.89 23.92
C PRO A 265 -11.55 4.59 24.93
N GLY A 266 -10.71 5.51 24.46
CA GLY A 266 -9.77 6.28 25.30
C GLY A 266 -8.46 5.56 25.64
N THR A 267 -8.24 4.35 25.10
CA THR A 267 -6.98 3.62 25.27
C THR A 267 -5.86 4.33 24.51
N ALA A 268 -4.73 4.54 25.19
CA ALA A 268 -3.56 5.20 24.60
C ALA A 268 -2.90 4.32 23.53
N ASP A 269 -2.28 4.97 22.55
CA ASP A 269 -1.48 4.32 21.51
C ASP A 269 -0.43 3.34 22.09
N GLY A 270 -0.13 2.27 21.35
CA GLY A 270 0.78 1.22 21.77
C GLY A 270 0.19 0.22 22.78
N ARG A 271 -1.09 0.34 23.15
CA ARG A 271 -1.74 -0.57 24.11
C ARG A 271 -2.82 -1.44 23.46
N PRO A 272 -3.02 -2.70 23.94
CA PRO A 272 -4.13 -3.55 23.49
C PRO A 272 -5.47 -2.80 23.55
N GLY A 273 -6.22 -2.84 22.45
CA GLY A 273 -7.53 -2.18 22.32
C GLY A 273 -7.49 -0.71 21.88
N ALA A 274 -6.32 -0.13 21.57
CA ALA A 274 -6.18 1.25 21.12
C ALA A 274 -6.74 1.56 19.72
N GLY A 275 -7.13 0.53 18.95
CA GLY A 275 -7.55 0.68 17.56
C GLY A 275 -6.37 0.64 16.59
N GLY A 276 -6.62 1.10 15.37
CA GLY A 276 -5.61 1.16 14.33
C GLY A 276 -5.18 -0.21 13.79
N ALA A 277 -3.87 -0.37 13.55
CA ALA A 277 -3.29 -1.57 12.95
C ALA A 277 -2.06 -2.09 13.73
N LEU A 278 -1.67 -3.34 13.48
CA LEU A 278 -0.49 -3.97 14.08
C LEU A 278 0.80 -3.23 13.72
N SER A 279 1.56 -2.72 14.69
CA SER A 279 2.90 -2.16 14.48
C SER A 279 3.99 -3.23 14.32
N THR A 280 5.16 -2.81 13.84
CA THR A 280 6.36 -3.67 13.77
C THR A 280 6.88 -4.11 15.13
N THR A 281 6.48 -3.47 16.23
CA THR A 281 6.84 -3.87 17.60
C THR A 281 5.76 -4.74 18.25
N GLY A 282 4.77 -5.23 17.49
CA GLY A 282 3.70 -6.08 18.02
C GLY A 282 2.59 -5.34 18.78
N LEU A 283 2.67 -4.01 18.87
CA LEU A 283 1.72 -3.16 19.60
C LEU A 283 0.66 -2.55 18.66
N CYS A 284 -0.46 -2.12 19.21
CA CYS A 284 -1.45 -1.32 18.48
C CYS A 284 -0.85 0.01 18.04
N ASP A 285 -0.94 0.33 16.76
CA ASP A 285 -0.66 1.67 16.25
C ASP A 285 -1.97 2.31 15.80
N SER A 286 -2.46 3.21 16.63
CA SER A 286 -3.70 3.95 16.49
C SER A 286 -3.55 5.28 15.74
N LEU A 287 -2.43 5.45 15.04
CA LEU A 287 -2.05 6.70 14.39
C LEU A 287 -2.00 6.52 12.88
N ALA A 288 -2.70 7.39 12.17
CA ALA A 288 -2.49 7.57 10.73
C ALA A 288 -1.18 8.34 10.58
N ARG A 289 -0.29 7.88 9.70
CA ARG A 289 1.01 8.50 9.49
C ARG A 289 1.73 7.95 8.27
N TRP A 290 2.64 8.79 7.77
CA TRP A 290 3.54 8.45 6.68
C TRP A 290 2.81 8.16 5.37
N ASP A 291 1.84 8.98 5.02
CA ASP A 291 1.06 8.80 3.81
C ASP A 291 1.45 9.83 2.74
N GLU A 292 0.95 9.65 1.52
CA GLU A 292 0.96 10.66 0.45
C GLU A 292 2.36 11.16 0.10
N GLY A 293 3.11 10.38 -0.68
CA GLY A 293 4.41 10.78 -1.23
C GLY A 293 5.50 10.93 -0.16
N THR A 294 5.36 10.28 0.99
CA THR A 294 6.28 10.43 2.12
C THR A 294 7.53 9.54 2.00
N GLY A 295 8.70 10.06 2.37
CA GLY A 295 9.98 9.33 2.32
C GLY A 295 10.70 9.24 3.66
N PHE A 296 11.00 8.02 4.11
CA PHE A 296 11.69 7.77 5.39
C PHE A 296 12.84 6.77 5.26
N PHE A 297 13.86 6.90 6.12
CA PHE A 297 14.98 5.95 6.23
C PHE A 297 15.68 5.66 4.87
N ASN A 298 16.15 6.71 4.19
CA ASN A 298 16.70 6.66 2.82
C ASN A 298 15.71 6.21 1.73
N GLY A 299 14.42 6.04 2.06
CA GLY A 299 13.36 5.78 1.09
C GLY A 299 12.96 7.04 0.33
N VAL A 300 12.40 6.84 -0.86
CA VAL A 300 11.88 7.91 -1.72
C VAL A 300 10.39 7.70 -1.91
N GLY A 301 9.58 8.61 -1.38
CA GLY A 301 8.14 8.61 -1.63
C GLY A 301 7.76 9.70 -2.62
N ILE A 302 6.85 9.39 -3.52
CA ILE A 302 6.38 10.28 -4.57
C ILE A 302 4.87 10.11 -4.71
N LEU A 303 4.14 11.21 -4.60
CA LEU A 303 2.76 11.34 -5.08
C LEU A 303 2.75 12.45 -6.12
N VAL A 304 2.22 12.14 -7.30
CA VAL A 304 1.95 13.12 -8.34
C VAL A 304 0.48 13.02 -8.72
N ASP A 305 -0.19 14.15 -8.73
CA ASP A 305 -1.49 14.34 -9.35
C ASP A 305 -1.31 15.31 -10.53
N ASP A 306 -1.83 14.97 -11.72
CA ASP A 306 -1.67 15.81 -12.91
C ASP A 306 -2.84 16.76 -13.17
N SER A 307 -4.06 16.45 -12.74
CA SER A 307 -5.21 17.35 -12.91
C SER A 307 -6.44 16.90 -12.14
N GLY A 308 -7.12 17.86 -11.53
CA GLY A 308 -8.42 17.63 -10.90
C GLY A 308 -8.80 18.77 -9.98
N ASP A 309 -10.01 18.77 -9.43
CA ASP A 309 -10.30 19.54 -8.23
C ASP A 309 -10.37 18.57 -7.04
N ASP A 310 -9.22 18.31 -6.42
CA ASP A 310 -9.04 17.18 -5.51
C ASP A 310 -9.24 17.54 -4.04
N THR A 311 -9.36 16.50 -3.23
CA THR A 311 -9.40 16.60 -1.78
C THR A 311 -8.34 15.71 -1.13
N TYR A 312 -7.37 16.35 -0.49
CA TYR A 312 -6.30 15.71 0.26
C TYR A 312 -6.53 15.83 1.77
N ARG A 313 -6.79 14.69 2.42
CA ARG A 313 -6.93 14.57 3.88
C ARG A 313 -5.72 13.87 4.45
N ALA A 314 -4.71 14.66 4.73
CA ALA A 314 -3.43 14.18 5.20
C ALA A 314 -3.49 13.79 6.69
N ALA A 315 -2.71 12.78 7.06
CA ALA A 315 -2.50 12.47 8.47
C ALA A 315 -1.77 13.62 9.18
N VAL A 316 -2.24 13.97 10.38
CA VAL A 316 -1.66 15.07 11.17
C VAL A 316 -0.26 14.72 11.68
N PRO A 317 0.67 15.69 11.71
CA PRO A 317 1.96 15.48 12.34
C PRO A 317 1.80 15.14 13.82
N VAL A 318 2.28 13.96 14.20
CA VAL A 318 2.29 13.52 15.60
C VAL A 318 3.71 13.22 16.07
N GLU A 319 4.07 13.77 17.25
CA GLU A 319 5.34 13.49 17.90
C GLU A 319 5.26 12.14 18.62
N HIS A 320 6.19 11.23 18.33
CA HIS A 320 6.24 9.94 19.02
C HIS A 320 7.60 9.67 19.65
N LEU A 321 7.54 9.27 20.92
CA LEU A 321 8.65 8.60 21.60
C LEU A 321 8.76 7.19 21.03
N SER A 322 9.36 7.05 19.85
CA SER A 322 9.78 5.74 19.35
C SER A 322 10.74 5.10 20.36
N LEU A 323 10.70 3.78 20.49
CA LEU A 323 11.77 3.00 21.16
C LEU A 323 13.12 3.16 20.44
N ASN A 324 13.12 3.69 19.21
CA ASN A 324 14.32 4.09 18.50
C ASN A 324 14.93 5.34 19.15
N ASN A 325 16.24 5.28 19.41
CA ASN A 325 17.02 6.39 19.93
C ASN A 325 17.89 6.96 18.79
N PRO A 326 17.67 8.21 18.32
CA PRO A 326 16.78 9.24 18.85
C PRO A 326 15.30 9.08 18.42
N PRO A 327 14.35 9.69 19.18
CA PRO A 327 12.92 9.60 18.88
C PRO A 327 12.59 10.18 17.50
N LEU A 328 11.65 9.53 16.80
CA LEU A 328 11.03 10.01 15.57
C LEU A 328 10.20 11.27 15.87
N ARG A 329 10.73 12.45 15.56
CA ARG A 329 10.11 13.72 15.97
C ARG A 329 8.95 14.14 15.08
N HIS A 330 8.89 13.70 13.82
CA HIS A 330 7.86 14.12 12.89
C HIS A 330 7.37 12.95 12.04
N THR A 331 6.05 12.81 11.95
CA THR A 331 5.34 11.84 11.11
C THR A 331 4.48 12.64 10.14
N GLY A 332 5.06 13.09 9.02
CA GLY A 332 4.33 13.92 8.05
C GLY A 332 3.70 13.10 6.92
N SER A 333 2.77 13.73 6.20
CA SER A 333 2.20 13.26 4.92
C SER A 333 2.52 14.24 3.78
N LEU A 334 1.79 14.27 2.67
CA LEU A 334 1.93 15.19 1.51
C LEU A 334 3.37 15.55 1.12
N GLY A 335 4.22 14.57 0.85
CA GLY A 335 5.58 14.80 0.38
C GLY A 335 6.57 15.08 1.50
N TYR A 336 6.29 14.67 2.74
CA TYR A 336 7.22 14.84 3.85
C TYR A 336 8.41 13.88 3.73
N GLY A 337 9.63 14.39 3.91
CA GLY A 337 10.85 13.57 4.01
C GLY A 337 11.48 13.66 5.40
N ASP A 338 11.96 12.54 5.96
CA ASP A 338 12.76 12.53 7.19
C ASP A 338 13.75 11.34 7.22
N GLN A 339 14.72 11.39 8.12
CA GLN A 339 15.72 10.34 8.34
C GLN A 339 16.44 9.92 7.04
N ALA A 340 16.93 10.93 6.32
CA ALA A 340 17.55 10.79 5.00
C ALA A 340 16.64 10.26 3.88
N GLY A 341 15.35 10.04 4.14
CA GLY A 341 14.35 9.81 3.10
C GLY A 341 14.03 11.10 2.34
N LEU A 342 13.41 10.97 1.16
CA LEU A 342 12.95 12.08 0.33
C LEU A 342 11.46 11.90 0.07
N GLY A 343 10.64 12.84 0.52
CA GLY A 343 9.23 12.90 0.15
C GLY A 343 9.00 13.90 -0.98
N VAL A 344 8.10 13.59 -1.90
CA VAL A 344 7.70 14.47 -2.99
C VAL A 344 6.19 14.37 -3.16
N PHE A 345 5.53 15.52 -3.11
CA PHE A 345 4.14 15.70 -3.49
C PHE A 345 4.06 16.81 -4.53
N ILE A 346 3.47 16.51 -5.67
CA ILE A 346 3.26 17.47 -6.76
C ILE A 346 1.83 17.30 -7.25
N ASP A 347 1.02 18.32 -7.02
CA ASP A 347 -0.24 18.54 -7.72
C ASP A 347 0.02 19.56 -8.84
N ARG A 348 -0.38 19.23 -10.07
CA ARG A 348 0.02 19.99 -11.26
C ARG A 348 -1.04 20.95 -11.79
N ALA A 349 -2.30 20.76 -11.44
CA ALA A 349 -3.38 21.61 -11.92
C ALA A 349 -4.64 21.33 -11.11
N GLY A 350 -5.31 22.38 -10.62
CA GLY A 350 -6.53 22.15 -9.88
C GLY A 350 -6.97 23.25 -8.95
N HIS A 351 -8.20 23.13 -8.45
CA HIS A 351 -8.73 23.89 -7.32
C HIS A 351 -8.98 23.02 -6.10
N ASP A 352 -7.87 22.57 -5.52
CA ASP A 352 -7.81 21.49 -4.55
C ASP A 352 -7.98 21.96 -3.10
N THR A 353 -8.30 20.99 -2.25
CA THR A 353 -8.42 21.21 -0.81
C THR A 353 -7.45 20.33 -0.04
N TYR A 354 -6.72 20.96 0.88
CA TYR A 354 -5.71 20.31 1.70
C TYR A 354 -6.08 20.42 3.17
N SER A 355 -5.94 19.33 3.91
CA SER A 355 -6.20 19.31 5.35
C SER A 355 -5.22 18.40 6.09
N GLY A 356 -5.11 18.59 7.41
CA GLY A 356 -4.27 17.77 8.28
C GLY A 356 -2.80 18.19 8.37
N MET A 357 -2.20 18.70 7.29
CA MET A 357 -0.82 19.21 7.27
C MET A 357 -0.78 20.74 7.22
N PRO A 358 -0.40 21.44 8.31
CA PRO A 358 -0.35 22.90 8.31
C PRO A 358 0.64 23.49 7.30
N GLY A 359 0.23 24.56 6.63
CA GLY A 359 1.08 25.30 5.67
C GLY A 359 1.18 24.68 4.28
N ARG A 360 0.31 23.70 3.99
CA ARG A 360 0.10 23.13 2.66
C ARG A 360 -1.33 23.42 2.28
N ASP A 361 -1.48 24.16 1.19
CA ASP A 361 -2.74 24.72 0.72
C ASP A 361 -2.64 24.89 -0.80
N ASN A 362 -3.78 25.21 -1.43
CA ASN A 362 -3.80 25.43 -2.88
C ASN A 362 -2.88 26.59 -3.31
N GLY A 363 -2.11 26.37 -4.37
CA GLY A 363 -1.15 27.30 -4.97
C GLY A 363 0.12 27.48 -4.13
N VAL A 364 0.38 26.60 -3.16
CA VAL A 364 1.54 26.71 -2.26
C VAL A 364 2.65 25.75 -2.68
N THR A 365 3.90 26.23 -2.61
CA THR A 365 5.09 25.37 -2.66
C THR A 365 5.82 25.43 -1.33
N VAL A 366 6.06 24.26 -0.73
CA VAL A 366 6.88 24.10 0.48
C VAL A 366 8.15 23.33 0.10
N PRO A 367 9.31 24.00 0.02
CA PRO A 367 10.57 23.35 -0.30
C PRO A 367 11.15 22.59 0.91
N PRO A 368 12.18 21.74 0.69
CA PRO A 368 12.93 21.13 1.76
C PRO A 368 13.49 22.17 2.75
N GLY A 369 13.49 21.82 4.03
CA GLY A 369 13.91 22.68 5.13
C GLY A 369 14.53 21.90 6.30
N PRO A 370 14.79 22.58 7.44
CA PRO A 370 15.51 21.96 8.56
C PRO A 370 14.84 20.73 9.16
N ASN A 371 13.51 20.64 9.06
CA ASN A 371 12.72 19.55 9.67
C ASN A 371 12.28 18.50 8.64
N SER A 372 12.40 18.80 7.34
CA SER A 372 11.97 17.89 6.30
C SER A 372 12.83 18.03 5.05
N SER A 373 13.28 16.91 4.52
CA SER A 373 13.95 16.82 3.21
C SER A 373 12.97 16.82 2.03
N GLY A 374 11.67 16.87 2.29
CA GLY A 374 10.65 16.70 1.27
C GLY A 374 10.18 17.98 0.57
N LEU A 375 9.49 17.80 -0.56
CA LEU A 375 8.88 18.84 -1.37
C LEU A 375 7.36 18.65 -1.38
N PHE A 376 6.63 19.74 -1.15
CA PHE A 376 5.23 19.86 -1.53
C PHE A 376 5.11 20.98 -2.57
N MET A 377 4.36 20.74 -3.63
CA MET A 377 4.05 21.71 -4.66
C MET A 377 2.63 21.49 -5.11
N ASP A 378 1.85 22.56 -5.09
CA ASP A 378 0.60 22.64 -5.80
C ASP A 378 0.67 23.76 -6.86
N MET A 379 0.20 23.45 -8.07
CA MET A 379 0.18 24.35 -9.23
C MET A 379 -1.26 24.63 -9.66
N GLN A 380 -1.58 25.91 -9.81
CA GLN A 380 -2.90 26.39 -10.26
C GLN A 380 -3.17 26.18 -11.75
#